data_AF-A0A8R2FDA8-F1
#
_entry.id   AF-A0A8R2FDA8-F1
#
_cell.length_a   1.000
_cell.length_b   1.000
_cell.length_c   1.000
_cell.angle_alpha   90.00
_cell.angle_beta   90.00
_cell.angle_gamma   90.00
#
_symmetry.space_group_name_H-M   'P 1'
#
loop_
_entity.id
_entity.type
_entity.pdbx_description
1 polymer ?
#
loop_
_entity_poly.entity_id
_entity_poly.type
_entity_poly.pdbx_seq_one_letter_code
_entity_poly.pdbx_strand_id
1 'polypeptide(L)' 'MAYHISKYRNRPAMSGFGLYDPTSIMNADKLNKYQREGWIKLAFYLFSFFYYLYGMIRALITV' A
#
# COMPACT_ATOMS: atom_id res chain seq x y z
N MET A 1 -4.33 6.39 5.96
CA MET A 1 -3.33 7.47 6.12
C MET A 1 -2.15 7.10 7.02
N ALA A 2 -2.39 6.62 8.25
CA ALA A 2 -1.33 6.24 9.21
C ALA A 2 -0.26 5.28 8.64
N TYR A 3 -0.66 4.27 7.86
CA TYR A 3 0.25 3.36 7.17
C TYR A 3 1.29 4.11 6.30
N HIS A 4 0.87 5.11 5.52
CA HIS A 4 1.77 5.83 4.60
C HIS A 4 2.78 6.70 5.35
N ILE A 5 2.36 7.30 6.46
CA ILE A 5 3.23 8.08 7.34
C ILE A 5 4.30 7.15 7.95
N SER A 6 3.88 6.01 8.48
CA SER A 6 4.81 5.01 9.04
C SER A 6 5.76 4.45 7.97
N LYS A 7 5.25 4.16 6.77
CA LYS A 7 6.06 3.69 5.64
C LYS A 7 7.13 4.71 5.23
N TYR A 8 6.78 6.00 5.19
CA TYR A 8 7.72 7.07 4.85
C TYR A 8 8.79 7.27 5.92
N ARG A 9 8.41 7.22 7.21
CA ARG A 9 9.34 7.32 8.34
C ARG A 9 10.33 6.16 8.38
N ASN A 10 9.89 4.95 8.05
CA ASN A 10 10.70 3.74 8.10
C ASN A 10 11.36 3.39 6.76
N ARG A 11 11.61 4.38 5.90
CA ARG A 11 12.33 4.16 4.63
C ARG A 11 13.80 3.82 4.89
N PRO A 12 14.46 3.04 4.01
CA PRO A 12 15.90 2.78 4.13
C PRO A 12 16.71 4.09 4.10
N ALA A 13 17.90 4.08 4.71
CA ALA A 13 18.79 5.22 4.69
C ALA A 13 19.29 5.50 3.26
N MET A 14 19.34 6.78 2.89
CA MET A 14 19.85 7.24 1.60
C MET A 14 21.36 7.50 1.71
N SER A 15 22.13 7.06 0.72
CA SER A 15 23.56 7.39 0.58
C SER A 15 23.77 8.79 -0.04
N GLY A 16 22.76 9.31 -0.71
CA GLY A 16 22.71 10.63 -1.35
C GLY A 16 21.26 10.92 -1.76
N PHE A 17 20.98 12.10 -2.31
CA PHE A 17 19.60 12.44 -2.68
C PHE A 17 19.02 11.43 -3.69
N GLY A 18 18.04 10.64 -3.26
CA GLY A 18 17.44 9.58 -4.09
C GLY A 18 18.31 8.35 -4.30
N LEU A 19 19.54 8.32 -3.77
CA LEU A 19 20.48 7.21 -3.92
C LEU A 19 20.35 6.27 -2.72
N TYR A 20 20.17 5.00 -3.02
CA TYR A 20 20.05 3.93 -2.05
C TYR A 20 20.98 2.78 -2.43
N ASP A 21 21.51 2.10 -1.43
CA ASP A 21 22.32 0.91 -1.66
C ASP A 21 21.44 -0.24 -2.24
N PRO A 22 21.83 -0.83 -3.39
CA PRO A 22 21.03 -1.85 -4.06
C PRO A 22 20.88 -3.13 -3.23
N THR A 23 21.88 -3.52 -2.45
CA THR A 23 21.81 -4.72 -1.60
C THR A 23 20.83 -4.53 -0.43
N SER A 24 20.74 -3.31 0.08
CA SER A 24 19.77 -2.93 1.12
C SER A 24 18.34 -2.91 0.59
N ILE A 25 18.10 -2.50 -0.67
CA ILE A 25 16.76 -2.49 -1.27
C ILE A 25 16.32 -3.90 -1.67
N MET A 26 17.18 -4.63 -2.37
CA MET A 26 16.84 -5.92 -3.00
C MET A 26 16.95 -7.12 -2.05
N ASN A 27 17.07 -6.87 -0.75
CA ASN A 27 17.06 -7.93 0.25
C ASN A 27 15.73 -8.74 0.19
N ALA A 28 15.85 -10.06 0.10
CA ALA A 28 14.72 -10.97 -0.13
C ALA A 28 13.65 -10.89 0.97
N ASP A 29 14.04 -10.72 2.23
CA ASP A 29 13.10 -10.62 3.36
C ASP A 29 12.27 -9.33 3.27
N LYS A 30 12.92 -8.21 2.91
CA LYS A 30 12.23 -6.93 2.67
C LYS A 30 11.27 -7.05 1.49
N LEU A 31 11.69 -7.68 0.39
CA LEU A 31 10.86 -7.83 -0.79
C LEU A 31 9.62 -8.69 -0.50
N ASN A 32 9.78 -9.81 0.19
CA ASN A 32 8.67 -10.65 0.63
C ASN A 32 7.68 -9.90 1.53
N LYS A 33 8.19 -9.10 2.47
CA LYS A 33 7.35 -8.23 3.31
C LYS A 33 6.56 -7.23 2.47
N TYR A 34 7.20 -6.53 1.54
CA TYR A 34 6.54 -5.54 0.69
C TYR A 34 5.53 -6.16 -0.25
N GLN A 35 5.80 -7.37 -0.74
CA GLN A 35 4.86 -8.12 -1.56
C GLN A 35 3.60 -8.48 -0.76
N ARG A 36 3.77 -8.99 0.47
CA ARG A 36 2.64 -9.27 1.37
C ARG A 36 1.84 -8.01 1.69
N GLU A 37 2.50 -6.88 1.95
CA GLU A 37 1.82 -5.59 2.12
C GLU A 37 1.02 -5.18 0.86
N GLY A 38 1.57 -5.43 -0.33
CA GLY A 38 0.90 -5.20 -1.61
C GLY A 38 -0.38 -6.03 -1.75
N TRP A 39 -0.31 -7.32 -1.46
CA TRP A 39 -1.47 -8.22 -1.47
C TRP A 39 -2.56 -7.79 -0.49
N ILE A 40 -2.20 -7.39 0.72
CA ILE A 40 -3.16 -6.92 1.72
C ILE A 40 -3.87 -5.65 1.23
N LYS A 41 -3.14 -4.70 0.64
CA LYS A 41 -3.75 -3.50 0.06
C LYS A 41 -4.66 -3.82 -1.10
N LEU A 42 -4.24 -4.71 -2.00
CA LEU A 42 -5.05 -5.13 -3.13
C LEU A 42 -6.40 -5.67 -2.64
N ALA A 43 -6.38 -6.58 -1.66
CA ALA A 43 -7.61 -7.12 -1.07
C ALA A 43 -8.46 -6.01 -0.44
N PHE A 44 -7.88 -5.11 0.36
CA PHE A 44 -8.59 -3.98 0.96
C PHE A 44 -9.28 -3.10 -0.08
N TYR A 45 -8.57 -2.73 -1.15
CA TYR A 45 -9.14 -1.90 -2.22
C TYR A 45 -10.22 -2.64 -3.01
N LEU A 46 -10.07 -3.93 -3.23
CA LEU A 46 -11.07 -4.76 -3.92
C LEU A 46 -12.38 -4.84 -3.11
N PHE A 47 -12.30 -5.10 -1.81
CA PHE A 47 -13.50 -5.11 -0.95
C PHE A 47 -14.14 -3.73 -0.84
N SER A 48 -13.31 -2.69 -0.66
CA SER A 48 -13.79 -1.31 -0.60
C SER A 48 -14.48 -0.91 -1.90
N PHE A 49 -13.96 -1.33 -3.06
CA PHE A 49 -14.56 -1.08 -4.36
C PHE A 49 -15.99 -1.60 -4.42
N PHE A 50 -16.23 -2.87 -4.06
CA PHE A 50 -17.58 -3.43 -4.05
C PHE A 50 -18.50 -2.76 -3.03
N TYR A 51 -17.98 -2.41 -1.85
CA TYR A 51 -18.74 -1.68 -0.83
C TYR A 51 -19.20 -0.30 -1.33
N TYR A 52 -18.30 0.48 -1.93
CA TYR A 52 -18.64 1.79 -2.49
C TYR A 52 -19.57 1.67 -3.70
N LEU A 53 -19.36 0.68 -4.56
CA LEU A 53 -20.23 0.41 -5.69
C LEU A 53 -21.66 0.09 -5.24
N TYR A 54 -21.81 -0.78 -4.23
CA TYR A 54 -23.10 -1.08 -3.62
C TYR A 54 -23.74 0.16 -3.01
N GLY A 55 -22.97 0.98 -2.28
CA GLY A 55 -23.44 2.23 -1.69
C GLY A 55 -23.95 3.22 -2.74
N MET A 56 -23.24 3.36 -3.86
CA MET A 56 -23.65 4.21 -4.98
C MET A 56 -24.95 3.72 -5.62
N ILE A 57 -25.06 2.42 -5.92
CA ILE A 57 -26.28 1.84 -6.51
C ILE A 57 -27.47 2.01 -5.57
N ARG A 58 -27.28 1.72 -4.27
CA ARG A 58 -28.32 1.91 -3.25
C ARG A 58 -28.76 3.36 -3.17
N ALA A 59 -27.82 4.31 -3.14
CA ALA A 59 -28.13 5.74 -3.11
C ALA A 59 -28.93 6.17 -4.34
N LEU A 60 -28.66 5.61 -5.52
CA LEU A 60 -29.37 5.93 -6.75
C LEU A 60 -30.80 5.36 -6.79
N ILE A 61 -31.01 4.15 -6.26
CA ILE A 61 -32.32 3.47 -6.28
C ILE A 61 -33.25 3.95 -5.15
N THR A 62 -32.69 4.42 -4.03
CA THR A 62 -33.48 4.91 -2.88
C THR A 62 -33.92 6.37 -3.06
N VAL A 63 -33.65 6.97 -4.23
CA VAL A 63 -34.20 8.27 -4.66
C VAL A 63 -35.59 8.07 -5.27
#